data_AF-A0A942N5G5-F1
#
_entry.id   AF-A0A942N5G5-F1
#
_cell.length_a   1.000
_cell.length_b   1.000
_cell.length_c   1.000
_cell.angle_alpha   90.00
_cell.angle_beta   90.00
_cell.angle_gamma   90.00
#
_symmetry.space_group_name_H-M   'P 1'
#
loop_
_entity.id
_entity.type
_entity.pdbx_description
1 polymer ?
#
loop_
_entity_poly.entity_id
_entity_poly.type
_entity_poly.pdbx_seq_one_letter_code
_entity_poly.pdbx_strand_id
1 'polypeptide(L)'
;MKEIIQILKYKLVGLNLLLVIVFAFAMFYLEYFTPVFFILISNLYDILGYHFALIRRTKVMPEKIIIRSYRINQIMFDLTLLILISVVFSPVAALSGAILKLFGVQDVLYYIFLRMELPKKWTWLKWTPLGIINKSLSLKIVMMQSVVGIIISVFLLINFQ
;
A
#
# COMPACT_ATOMS: atom_id res chain seq x y z
N MET A 1 -1.32 -20.48 14.13
CA MET A 1 -2.19 -19.69 15.04
C MET A 1 -1.42 -18.67 15.89
N LYS A 2 -0.36 -19.04 16.63
CA LYS A 2 0.40 -18.10 17.50
C LYS A 2 0.90 -16.83 16.80
N GLU A 3 1.35 -16.93 15.55
CA GLU A 3 1.87 -15.81 14.75
C GLU A 3 0.77 -14.80 14.34
N ILE A 4 -0.41 -15.29 13.94
CA ILE A 4 -1.56 -14.44 13.58
C ILE A 4 -2.01 -13.63 14.81
N ILE A 5 -2.01 -14.27 15.98
CA ILE A 5 -2.30 -13.60 17.26
C ILE A 5 -1.26 -12.50 17.54
N GLN A 6 0.01 -12.71 17.18
CA GLN A 6 1.08 -11.73 17.37
C GLN A 6 0.96 -10.53 16.43
N ILE A 7 0.51 -10.74 15.18
CA ILE A 7 0.17 -9.65 14.25
C ILE A 7 -1.01 -8.83 14.78
N LEU A 8 -2.03 -9.48 15.33
CA LEU A 8 -3.19 -8.82 15.92
C LEU A 8 -2.87 -8.05 17.21
N LYS A 9 -1.73 -8.32 17.87
CA LYS A 9 -1.25 -7.49 19.00
C LYS A 9 -0.90 -6.07 18.55
N TYR A 10 -0.57 -5.85 17.28
CA TYR A 10 -0.45 -4.51 16.73
C TYR A 10 -1.86 -3.94 16.54
N LYS A 11 -2.34 -3.17 17.54
CA LYS A 11 -3.71 -2.61 17.58
C LYS A 11 -4.15 -1.93 16.27
N LEU A 12 -3.21 -1.33 15.54
CA LEU A 12 -3.50 -0.63 14.29
C LEU A 12 -3.53 -1.55 13.05
N VAL A 13 -2.96 -2.77 13.09
CA VAL A 13 -3.19 -3.76 12.03
C VAL A 13 -4.64 -4.25 12.07
N GLY A 14 -5.20 -4.43 13.27
CA GLY A 14 -6.64 -4.67 13.45
C GLY A 14 -7.49 -3.52 12.90
N LEU A 15 -7.05 -2.27 13.09
CA LEU A 15 -7.71 -1.11 12.46
C LEU A 15 -7.61 -1.15 10.94
N ASN A 16 -6.45 -1.48 10.36
CA ASN A 16 -6.31 -1.62 8.91
C ASN A 16 -7.29 -2.68 8.37
N LEU A 17 -7.37 -3.84 9.02
CA LEU A 17 -8.32 -4.90 8.66
C LEU A 17 -9.78 -4.43 8.76
N LEU A 18 -10.14 -3.74 9.84
CA LEU A 18 -11.48 -3.17 9.99
C LEU A 18 -11.79 -2.17 8.87
N LEU A 19 -10.85 -1.29 8.54
CA LEU A 19 -11.00 -0.34 7.44
C LEU A 19 -11.10 -1.05 6.09
N VAL A 20 -10.34 -2.12 5.83
CA VAL A 20 -10.50 -2.94 4.62
C VAL A 20 -11.94 -3.44 4.51
N ILE A 21 -12.51 -3.97 5.60
CA ILE A 21 -13.89 -4.47 5.61
C ILE A 21 -14.89 -3.34 5.35
N VAL A 22 -14.77 -2.23 6.07
CA VAL A 22 -15.68 -1.06 5.93
C VAL A 22 -15.62 -0.51 4.50
N PHE A 23 -14.43 -0.32 3.94
CA PHE A 23 -14.27 0.22 2.60
C PHE A 23 -14.62 -0.80 1.50
N ALA A 24 -14.49 -2.11 1.78
CA ALA A 24 -14.98 -3.16 0.88
C ALA A 24 -16.50 -3.13 0.74
N PHE A 25 -17.24 -2.81 1.80
CA PHE A 25 -18.68 -2.59 1.71
C PHE A 25 -19.00 -1.23 1.08
N ALA A 26 -18.32 -0.17 1.52
CA ALA A 26 -18.59 1.19 1.06
C ALA A 26 -18.37 1.37 -0.45
N MET A 27 -17.38 0.69 -1.05
CA MET A 27 -17.08 0.81 -2.48
C MET A 27 -18.23 0.34 -3.40
N PHE A 28 -19.13 -0.53 -2.91
CA PHE A 28 -20.32 -0.94 -3.68
C PHE A 28 -21.41 0.14 -3.71
N TYR A 29 -21.38 1.10 -2.79
CA TYR A 29 -22.34 2.20 -2.74
C TYR A 29 -21.74 3.51 -3.24
N LEU A 30 -20.44 3.70 -3.03
CA LEU A 30 -19.70 4.92 -3.30
C LEU A 30 -18.33 4.54 -3.88
N GLU A 31 -18.26 4.50 -5.20
CA GLU A 31 -17.06 4.08 -5.92
C GLU A 31 -15.81 4.95 -5.63
N TYR A 32 -16.00 6.17 -5.10
CA TYR A 32 -14.93 7.04 -4.61
C TYR A 32 -14.04 6.37 -3.53
N PHE A 33 -14.55 5.34 -2.86
CA PHE A 33 -13.83 4.60 -1.84
C PHE A 33 -12.97 3.45 -2.39
N THR A 34 -13.14 3.07 -3.65
CA THR A 34 -12.39 1.97 -4.27
C THR A 34 -10.86 2.18 -4.28
N PRO A 35 -10.32 3.38 -4.55
CA PRO A 35 -8.88 3.64 -4.43
C PRO A 35 -8.36 3.51 -3.00
N VAL A 36 -9.17 3.88 -2.01
CA VAL A 36 -8.81 3.73 -0.59
C VAL A 36 -8.80 2.26 -0.20
N PHE A 37 -9.80 1.49 -0.64
CA PHE A 37 -9.83 0.04 -0.48
C PHE A 37 -8.57 -0.61 -1.07
N PHE A 38 -8.19 -0.25 -2.30
CA PHE A 38 -6.95 -0.71 -2.94
C PHE A 38 -5.72 -0.48 -2.05
N ILE A 39 -5.54 0.75 -1.55
CA ILE A 39 -4.38 1.07 -0.71
C ILE A 39 -4.40 0.29 0.60
N LEU A 40 -5.56 0.16 1.24
CA LEU A 40 -5.68 -0.57 2.51
C LEU A 40 -5.36 -2.05 2.35
N ILE A 41 -5.88 -2.70 1.31
CA ILE A 41 -5.66 -4.13 1.09
C ILE A 41 -4.22 -4.41 0.59
N SER A 42 -3.65 -3.54 -0.26
CA SER A 42 -2.23 -3.60 -0.62
C SER A 42 -1.34 -3.41 0.61
N ASN A 43 -1.73 -2.54 1.55
CA ASN A 43 -1.01 -2.35 2.79
C ASN A 43 -1.10 -3.57 3.71
N LEU A 44 -2.28 -4.19 3.80
CA LEU A 44 -2.46 -5.44 4.54
C LEU A 44 -1.60 -6.56 3.95
N TYR A 45 -1.58 -6.68 2.62
CA TYR A 45 -0.70 -7.61 1.92
C TYR A 45 0.77 -7.36 2.29
N ASP A 46 1.19 -6.10 2.37
CA ASP A 46 2.56 -5.73 2.73
C ASP A 46 2.92 -6.10 4.17
N ILE A 47 2.03 -5.80 5.11
CA ILE A 47 2.19 -6.14 6.52
C ILE A 47 2.30 -7.66 6.71
N LEU A 48 1.37 -8.42 6.11
CA LEU A 48 1.37 -9.88 6.21
C LEU A 48 2.59 -10.47 5.50
N GLY A 49 2.89 -9.98 4.30
CA GLY A 49 3.99 -10.43 3.46
C GLY A 49 5.33 -10.29 4.15
N TYR A 50 5.67 -9.08 4.63
CA TYR A 50 6.90 -8.85 5.37
C TYR A 50 6.98 -9.67 6.66
N HIS A 51 5.90 -9.70 7.43
CA HIS A 51 5.90 -10.41 8.71
C HIS A 51 6.07 -11.92 8.52
N PHE A 52 5.35 -12.54 7.59
CA PHE A 52 5.47 -13.97 7.32
C PHE A 52 6.76 -14.34 6.59
N ALA A 53 7.25 -13.50 5.67
CA ALA A 53 8.48 -13.75 4.94
C ALA A 53 9.71 -13.66 5.86
N LEU A 54 9.76 -12.66 6.75
CA LEU A 54 10.89 -12.44 7.65
C LEU A 54 10.91 -13.40 8.85
N ILE A 55 9.75 -13.78 9.39
CA ILE A 55 9.69 -14.68 10.55
C ILE A 55 9.99 -16.13 10.19
N ARG A 56 9.60 -16.61 9.00
CA ARG A 56 9.61 -18.05 8.71
C ARG A 56 10.85 -18.60 8.03
N ARG A 57 11.73 -17.79 7.40
CA ARG A 57 12.64 -18.33 6.37
C ARG A 57 14.13 -17.98 6.46
N THR A 58 14.55 -17.22 7.47
CA THR A 58 15.99 -16.89 7.65
C THR A 58 16.88 -18.10 7.91
N LYS A 59 16.32 -19.28 8.20
CA LYS A 59 17.08 -20.54 8.38
C LYS A 59 17.32 -21.36 7.11
N VAL A 60 16.59 -21.11 6.02
CA VAL A 60 16.60 -21.99 4.82
C VAL A 60 17.05 -21.27 3.56
N MET A 61 16.82 -19.96 3.44
CA MET A 61 17.20 -19.19 2.25
C MET A 61 17.77 -17.82 2.62
N PRO A 62 18.69 -17.27 1.81
CA PRO A 62 19.18 -15.90 1.96
C PRO A 62 18.04 -14.88 1.94
N GLU A 63 18.06 -13.94 2.88
CA GLU A 63 17.04 -12.89 3.04
C GLU A 63 16.79 -12.10 1.75
N LYS A 64 17.86 -11.79 1.00
CA LYS A 64 17.79 -11.06 -0.28
C LYS A 64 16.90 -11.77 -1.31
N ILE A 65 16.92 -13.11 -1.35
CA ILE A 65 16.09 -13.90 -2.28
C ILE A 65 14.64 -13.85 -1.83
N ILE A 66 14.39 -14.03 -0.53
CA ILE A 66 13.05 -13.96 0.07
C ILE A 66 12.38 -12.61 -0.23
N ILE A 67 13.10 -11.51 0.02
CA ILE A 67 12.60 -10.16 -0.25
C ILE A 67 12.31 -9.97 -1.74
N ARG A 68 13.19 -10.46 -2.64
CA ARG A 68 12.97 -10.34 -4.09
C ARG A 68 11.71 -11.09 -4.54
N SER A 69 11.53 -12.34 -4.10
CA SER A 69 10.33 -13.12 -4.42
C SER A 69 9.07 -12.46 -3.85
N TYR A 70 9.15 -11.95 -2.63
CA TYR A 70 8.06 -11.20 -2.01
C TYR A 70 7.66 -9.98 -2.86
N ARG A 71 8.61 -9.17 -3.31
CA ARG A 71 8.34 -7.99 -4.15
C ARG A 71 7.68 -8.34 -5.48
N ILE A 72 8.05 -9.46 -6.10
CA ILE A 72 7.39 -9.94 -7.32
C ILE A 72 5.93 -10.26 -7.03
N ASN A 73 5.66 -11.02 -5.96
CA ASN A 73 4.30 -11.38 -5.57
C ASN A 73 3.46 -10.15 -5.21
N GLN A 74 4.05 -9.16 -4.55
CA GLN A 74 3.41 -7.89 -4.24
C GLN A 74 2.99 -7.15 -5.51
N ILE A 75 3.89 -7.01 -6.49
CA ILE A 75 3.57 -6.36 -7.78
C ILE A 75 2.46 -7.13 -8.51
N MET A 76 2.53 -8.46 -8.55
CA MET A 76 1.49 -9.27 -9.18
C MET A 76 0.14 -9.10 -8.48
N PHE A 77 0.12 -9.07 -7.14
CA PHE A 77 -1.08 -8.81 -6.36
C PHE A 77 -1.67 -7.43 -6.68
N ASP A 78 -0.85 -6.38 -6.64
CA ASP A 78 -1.28 -5.02 -6.92
C ASP A 78 -1.85 -4.90 -8.36
N LEU A 79 -1.16 -5.44 -9.36
CA LEU A 79 -1.62 -5.41 -10.75
C LEU A 79 -2.94 -6.17 -10.94
N THR A 80 -3.04 -7.36 -10.35
CA THR A 80 -4.28 -8.17 -10.42
C THR A 80 -5.45 -7.40 -9.81
N LEU A 81 -5.22 -6.78 -8.65
CA LEU A 81 -6.25 -6.01 -7.96
C LEU A 81 -6.66 -4.75 -8.74
N LEU A 82 -5.70 -4.04 -9.35
CA LEU A 82 -6.00 -2.90 -10.22
C LEU A 82 -6.81 -3.30 -11.45
N ILE A 83 -6.50 -4.44 -12.08
CA ILE A 83 -7.28 -4.96 -13.20
C ILE A 83 -8.70 -5.31 -12.74
N LEU A 84 -8.86 -5.97 -11.60
CA LEU A 84 -10.18 -6.28 -11.04
C LEU A 84 -10.98 -5.02 -10.76
N ILE A 85 -10.37 -4.01 -10.14
CA ILE A 85 -11.03 -2.72 -9.88
C ILE A 85 -11.45 -2.03 -11.18
N SER A 86 -10.59 -2.06 -12.21
CA SER A 86 -10.85 -1.45 -13.51
C SER A 86 -12.05 -2.10 -14.21
N VAL A 87 -12.19 -3.43 -14.10
CA VAL A 87 -13.27 -4.19 -14.73
C VAL A 87 -14.58 -4.12 -13.95
N VAL A 88 -14.52 -4.18 -12.61
CA VAL A 88 -15.72 -4.29 -11.75
C VAL A 88 -16.31 -2.92 -11.40
N PHE A 89 -15.47 -1.90 -11.22
CA PHE A 89 -15.91 -0.57 -10.80
C PHE A 89 -15.67 0.46 -11.92
N SER A 90 -14.43 0.93 -12.06
CA SER A 90 -14.08 1.93 -13.07
C SER A 90 -12.58 1.96 -13.32
N PRO A 91 -12.13 2.14 -14.57
CA PRO A 91 -10.73 2.40 -14.89
C PRO A 91 -10.17 3.64 -14.17
N VAL A 92 -11.00 4.65 -13.91
CA VAL A 92 -10.61 5.88 -13.20
C VAL A 92 -10.34 5.59 -11.72
N ALA A 93 -11.15 4.72 -11.11
CA ALA A 93 -10.90 4.25 -9.75
C ALA A 93 -9.62 3.42 -9.66
N ALA A 94 -9.37 2.52 -10.63
CA ALA A 94 -8.12 1.78 -10.71
C ALA A 94 -6.90 2.71 -10.85
N LEU A 95 -6.97 3.67 -11.78
CA LEU A 95 -5.90 4.65 -12.00
C LEU A 95 -5.64 5.48 -10.74
N SER A 96 -6.69 5.91 -10.04
CA SER A 96 -6.57 6.64 -8.78
C SER A 96 -5.87 5.78 -7.71
N GLY A 97 -6.22 4.50 -7.59
CA GLY A 97 -5.50 3.56 -6.70
C GLY A 97 -4.02 3.45 -7.05
N ALA A 98 -3.70 3.31 -8.34
CA ALA A 98 -2.33 3.24 -8.83
C ALA A 98 -1.54 4.53 -8.53
N ILE A 99 -2.15 5.71 -8.71
CA ILE A 99 -1.55 7.00 -8.37
C ILE A 99 -1.24 7.10 -6.89
N LEU A 100 -2.20 6.77 -6.01
CA LEU A 100 -1.96 6.77 -4.56
C LEU A 100 -0.75 5.90 -4.19
N LYS A 101 -0.60 4.73 -4.81
CA LYS A 101 0.54 3.85 -4.57
C LYS A 101 1.85 4.40 -5.15
N LEU A 102 1.84 4.91 -6.38
CA LEU A 102 3.02 5.50 -7.02
C LEU A 102 3.53 6.74 -6.29
N PHE A 103 2.67 7.48 -5.59
CA PHE A 103 3.04 8.65 -4.79
C PHE A 103 3.34 8.29 -3.32
N GLY A 104 3.48 7.00 -2.99
CA GLY A 104 3.96 6.54 -1.69
C GLY A 104 2.92 6.63 -0.56
N VAL A 105 1.63 6.78 -0.87
CA VAL A 105 0.57 6.84 0.16
C VAL A 105 0.49 5.53 0.93
N GLN A 106 0.57 4.38 0.23
CA GLN A 106 0.59 3.07 0.88
C GLN A 106 1.80 2.92 1.80
N ASP A 107 2.98 3.35 1.35
CA ASP A 107 4.20 3.32 2.15
C ASP A 107 4.10 4.17 3.42
N VAL A 108 3.52 5.37 3.36
CA VAL A 108 3.29 6.18 4.57
C VAL A 108 2.31 5.50 5.52
N LEU A 109 1.21 4.96 4.98
CA LEU A 109 0.22 4.23 5.76
C LEU A 109 0.80 2.97 6.41
N TYR A 110 1.72 2.26 5.75
CA TYR A 110 2.41 1.10 6.30
C TYR A 110 3.07 1.43 7.66
N TYR A 111 3.86 2.51 7.72
CA TYR A 111 4.52 2.92 8.96
C TYR A 111 3.52 3.39 10.02
N ILE A 112 2.47 4.10 9.62
CA ILE A 112 1.41 4.55 10.53
C ILE A 112 0.69 3.34 11.16
N PHE A 113 0.26 2.39 10.35
CA PHE A 113 -0.45 1.19 10.82
C PHE A 113 0.43 0.25 11.64
N LEU A 114 1.74 0.25 11.43
CA LEU A 114 2.68 -0.51 12.27
C LEU A 114 3.17 0.26 13.51
N ARG A 115 2.79 1.54 13.67
CA ARG A 115 3.33 2.44 14.72
C ARG A 115 4.86 2.51 14.71
N MET A 116 5.45 2.48 13.53
CA MET A 116 6.89 2.63 13.37
C MET A 116 7.23 4.12 13.17
N GLU A 117 8.39 4.54 13.66
CA GLU A 117 8.89 5.88 13.38
C GLU A 117 9.06 6.07 11.87
N LEU A 118 8.56 7.19 11.34
CA LEU A 118 8.73 7.52 9.94
C LEU A 118 10.23 7.78 9.65
N PRO A 119 10.82 7.08 8.67
CA PRO A 119 12.22 7.25 8.32
C PRO A 119 12.53 8.70 7.93
N LYS A 120 13.67 9.22 8.40
CA LYS A 120 14.15 10.54 7.97
C LYS A 120 14.57 10.54 6.50
N LYS A 121 15.05 9.40 6.00
CA LYS A 121 15.47 9.17 4.61
C LYS A 121 14.86 7.88 4.08
N TRP A 122 14.27 7.95 2.89
CA TRP A 122 13.59 6.86 2.20
C TRP A 122 14.35 6.50 0.94
N THR A 123 15.04 5.37 0.96
CA THR A 123 15.89 4.90 -0.15
C THR A 123 15.22 3.85 -1.01
N TRP A 124 14.08 3.31 -0.59
CA TRP A 124 13.33 2.30 -1.34
C TRP A 124 12.31 2.89 -2.29
N LEU A 125 11.84 4.13 -2.11
CA LEU A 125 10.82 4.79 -2.94
C LEU A 125 11.30 5.20 -4.34
N LYS A 126 12.23 4.46 -4.94
CA LYS A 126 12.86 4.78 -6.24
C LYS A 126 11.89 4.76 -7.42
N TRP A 127 10.74 4.10 -7.27
CA TRP A 127 9.69 4.03 -8.28
C TRP A 127 8.72 5.22 -8.22
N THR A 128 8.74 6.01 -7.14
CA THR A 128 7.89 7.20 -7.03
C THR A 128 8.40 8.30 -7.97
N PRO A 129 7.55 9.24 -8.44
CA PRO A 129 7.96 10.27 -9.38
C PRO A 129 9.22 11.03 -8.95
N LEU A 130 9.27 11.44 -7.67
CA LEU A 130 10.44 12.12 -7.12
C LEU A 130 11.59 11.17 -6.80
N GLY A 131 11.31 9.90 -6.51
CA GLY A 131 12.32 8.87 -6.26
C GLY A 131 13.12 8.45 -7.48
N ILE A 132 12.52 8.56 -8.68
CA ILE A 132 13.21 8.35 -9.95
C ILE A 132 14.31 9.40 -10.14
N ILE A 133 13.99 10.65 -9.78
CA ILE A 133 14.93 11.79 -9.88
C ILE A 133 15.95 11.73 -8.73
N ASN A 134 15.50 11.47 -7.51
CA ASN A 134 16.32 11.46 -6.31
C ASN A 134 16.25 10.11 -5.58
N LYS A 135 17.35 9.36 -5.61
CA LYS A 135 17.47 8.01 -5.04
C LYS A 135 17.28 7.95 -3.51
N SER A 136 17.27 9.08 -2.81
CA SER A 136 17.05 9.18 -1.36
C SER A 136 16.15 10.37 -1.04
N LEU A 137 14.90 10.09 -0.68
CA LEU A 137 13.90 11.12 -0.38
C LEU A 137 13.91 11.47 1.12
N SER A 138 13.78 12.75 1.45
CA SER A 138 13.54 13.17 2.83
C SER A 138 12.07 12.96 3.21
N LEU A 139 11.78 12.82 4.51
CA LEU A 139 10.41 12.69 5.00
C LEU A 139 9.48 13.79 4.45
N LYS A 140 9.93 15.05 4.43
CA LYS A 140 9.14 16.18 3.89
C LYS A 140 8.75 15.97 2.43
N ILE A 141 9.69 15.48 1.62
CA ILE A 141 9.44 15.20 0.20
C ILE A 141 8.45 14.05 0.05
N VAL A 142 8.59 12.99 0.85
CA VAL A 142 7.65 11.86 0.85
C VAL A 142 6.24 12.31 1.20
N MET A 143 6.08 13.08 2.28
CA MET A 143 4.77 13.60 2.68
C MET A 143 4.16 14.50 1.60
N MET A 144 4.98 15.39 1.01
CA MET A 144 4.53 16.28 -0.07
C MET A 144 4.02 15.49 -1.27
N GLN A 145 4.77 14.52 -1.78
CA GLN A 145 4.32 13.72 -2.92
C GLN A 145 3.07 12.90 -2.57
N SER A 146 2.97 12.32 -1.37
CA SER A 146 1.77 11.59 -0.97
C SER A 146 0.53 12.48 -0.96
N VAL A 147 0.65 13.73 -0.49
CA VAL A 147 -0.44 14.73 -0.57
C VAL A 147 -0.79 15.06 -2.02
N VAL A 148 0.20 15.27 -2.89
CA VAL A 148 -0.02 15.51 -4.33
C VAL A 148 -0.75 14.33 -4.98
N GLY A 149 -0.35 13.10 -4.68
CA GLY A 149 -1.02 11.89 -5.19
C GLY A 149 -2.49 11.81 -4.76
N ILE A 150 -2.79 12.18 -3.51
CA ILE A 150 -4.17 12.26 -3.00
C ILE A 150 -4.96 13.32 -3.78
N ILE A 151 -4.41 14.53 -3.96
CA ILE A 151 -5.08 15.61 -4.69
C ILE A 151 -5.38 15.21 -6.13
N ILE A 152 -4.41 14.62 -6.83
CA ILE A 152 -4.59 14.14 -8.22
C ILE A 152 -5.68 13.07 -8.26
N SER A 153 -5.65 12.11 -7.34
CA SER A 153 -6.64 11.03 -7.29
C SER A 153 -8.04 11.56 -7.04
N VAL A 154 -8.21 12.47 -6.08
CA VAL A 154 -9.50 13.13 -5.81
C VAL A 154 -9.98 13.92 -7.03
N PHE A 155 -9.09 14.67 -7.67
CA PHE A 155 -9.43 15.41 -8.88
C PHE A 155 -9.90 14.49 -10.01
N LEU A 156 -9.22 13.37 -10.25
CA LEU A 156 -9.61 12.40 -11.27
C LEU A 156 -10.99 11.79 -10.98
N LEU A 157 -11.23 11.40 -9.73
CA LEU A 157 -12.50 10.82 -9.33
C LEU A 157 -13.65 11.83 -9.45
N ILE A 158 -13.44 13.12 -9.15
CA ILE A 158 -14.51 14.12 -9.27
C ILE A 158 -14.88 14.43 -10.73
N ASN A 159 -13.90 14.43 -11.63
CA ASN A 159 -14.11 14.94 -13.00
C ASN A 159 -14.37 13.84 -14.05
N PHE A 160 -14.00 12.60 -13.78
CA PHE A 160 -14.01 11.52 -14.78
C PHE A 160 -14.76 10.27 -14.33
N GLN A 161 -15.49 10.36 -13.22
CA GLN A 161 -16.35 9.30 -12.69
C GLN A 161 -17.81 9.70 -12.87
#